data_AF-A0A6F8ZEF6-F1
#
_entry.id   AF-A0A6F8ZEF6-F1
#
_cell.length_a   1.000
_cell.length_b   1.000
_cell.length_c   1.000
_cell.angle_alpha   90.00
_cell.angle_beta   90.00
_cell.angle_gamma   90.00
#
_symmetry.space_group_name_H-M   'P 1'
#
loop_
_entity.id
_entity.type
_entity.pdbx_description
1 polymer ?
#
loop_
_entity_poly.entity_id
_entity_poly.type
_entity_poly.pdbx_seq_one_letter_code
_entity_poly.pdbx_strand_id
1 'polypeptide(L)'
;MATRALLHDRVWHPDGPLFVHWDRTTRSVHGTYPEAGFGSGVTPAYGHSQDHRPDLRQMILTLLGTREGIPVVGTVPEGNRRDKTLKC
;
A
#
# COMPACT_ATOMS: atom_id res chain seq x y z
N MET A 1 4.08 8.89 10.26
CA MET A 1 3.55 9.39 11.54
C MET A 1 2.14 9.98 11.38
N ALA A 2 1.19 9.27 10.74
CA ALA A 2 -0.20 9.75 10.62
C ALA A 2 -1.26 8.63 10.58
N THR A 3 -0.92 7.40 10.96
CA THR A 3 -1.86 6.26 10.89
C THR A 3 -2.36 5.80 12.26
N ARG A 4 -1.68 6.17 13.35
CA ARG A 4 -2.08 5.80 14.72
C ARG A 4 -3.26 6.62 15.26
N ALA A 5 -3.43 7.87 14.82
CA ALA A 5 -4.45 8.77 15.37
C ALA A 5 -5.86 8.55 14.77
N LEU A 6 -5.98 8.18 13.50
CA LEU A 6 -7.29 7.98 12.86
C LEU A 6 -7.94 6.64 13.20
N LEU A 7 -7.18 5.64 13.64
CA LEU A 7 -7.69 4.30 13.90
C LEU A 7 -8.43 4.17 15.24
N HIS A 8 -8.02 4.95 16.24
CA HIS A 8 -8.51 4.81 17.61
C HIS A 8 -9.99 5.24 17.77
N ASP A 9 -10.45 6.21 16.98
CA ASP A 9 -11.75 6.86 17.22
C ASP A 9 -12.91 6.31 16.38
N ARG A 10 -12.64 5.46 15.37
CA ARG A 10 -13.68 4.97 14.43
C ARG A 10 -13.80 3.47 14.26
N VAL A 11 -12.91 2.68 14.87
CA VAL A 11 -13.01 1.22 14.83
C VAL A 11 -13.21 0.71 16.24
N TRP A 12 -14.43 0.89 16.73
CA TRP A 12 -14.87 0.38 18.02
C TRP A 12 -15.21 -1.10 17.90
N HIS A 13 -14.55 -1.94 18.70
CA HIS A 13 -14.99 -3.31 18.95
C HIS A 13 -15.62 -3.38 20.35
N PRO A 14 -16.86 -3.88 20.49
CA PRO A 14 -17.53 -3.97 21.79
C PRO A 14 -16.79 -4.86 22.79
N ASP A 15 -16.06 -5.86 22.29
CA ASP A 15 -15.70 -7.05 23.08
C ASP A 15 -14.20 -7.14 23.45
N GLY A 16 -13.39 -6.12 23.16
CA GLY A 16 -11.95 -6.13 23.47
C GLY A 16 -11.07 -5.38 22.46
N PRO A 17 -9.72 -5.51 22.56
CA PRO A 17 -8.79 -4.80 21.70
C PRO A 17 -8.96 -5.21 20.24
N LEU A 18 -9.02 -4.21 19.36
CA LEU A 18 -9.03 -4.41 17.92
C LEU A 18 -7.66 -4.92 17.45
N PHE A 19 -7.62 -6.14 16.92
CA PHE A 19 -6.46 -6.65 16.20
C PHE A 19 -6.56 -6.26 14.72
N VAL A 20 -5.63 -5.41 14.28
CA VAL A 20 -5.46 -5.07 12.86
C VAL A 20 -4.16 -5.63 12.31
N HIS A 21 -4.21 -6.03 11.04
CA HIS A 21 -3.04 -6.40 10.24
C HIS A 21 -2.79 -5.35 9.16
N TRP A 22 -1.54 -4.94 9.00
CA TRP A 22 -1.09 -4.10 7.91
C TRP A 22 -0.28 -4.95 6.94
N ASP A 23 -0.79 -5.10 5.71
CA ASP A 23 -0.05 -5.71 4.62
C ASP A 23 0.27 -4.70 3.51
N ARG A 24 1.37 -4.94 2.81
CA ARG A 24 1.68 -4.30 1.53
C ARG A 24 1.96 -5.37 0.48
N THR A 25 1.03 -5.51 -0.46
CA THR A 25 1.18 -6.37 -1.62
C THR A 25 1.62 -5.55 -2.83
N THR A 26 2.65 -6.02 -3.54
CA THR A 26 3.14 -5.39 -4.79
C THR A 26 2.95 -6.36 -5.94
N ARG A 27 2.51 -5.85 -7.11
CA ARG A 27 2.43 -6.62 -8.35
C ARG A 27 3.10 -5.88 -9.50
N SER A 28 3.96 -6.59 -10.22
CA SER A 28 4.59 -6.10 -11.45
C SER A 28 3.59 -6.19 -12.60
N VAL A 29 3.56 -5.17 -13.47
CA VAL A 29 2.65 -5.08 -14.60
C VAL A 29 3.41 -4.80 -15.91
N HIS A 30 2.83 -5.20 -17.03
CA HIS A 30 3.42 -5.07 -18.37
C HIS A 30 2.50 -4.30 -19.32
N GLY A 31 3.07 -3.68 -20.34
CA GLY A 31 2.35 -2.96 -21.39
C GLY A 31 2.44 -1.44 -21.25
N THR A 32 1.79 -0.75 -22.19
CA THR A 32 1.77 0.70 -22.27
C THR A 32 0.55 1.24 -21.54
N TYR A 33 0.78 2.11 -20.57
CA TYR A 33 -0.27 2.82 -19.86
C TYR A 33 -0.23 4.29 -20.28
N PRO A 34 -1.37 4.91 -20.64
CA PRO A 34 -1.41 6.33 -20.88
C PRO A 34 -1.01 7.08 -19.61
N GLU A 35 -0.39 8.25 -19.79
CA GLU A 35 -0.10 9.13 -18.66
C GLU A 35 -1.41 9.46 -17.93
N ALA A 36 -1.38 9.32 -16.62
CA ALA A 36 -2.53 9.57 -15.78
C ALA A 36 -2.91 11.06 -15.86
N GLY A 37 -4.14 11.34 -16.28
CA GLY A 37 -4.71 12.69 -16.18
C GLY A 37 -4.96 13.07 -14.71
N PHE A 38 -5.13 14.36 -14.43
CA PHE A 38 -5.50 14.82 -13.09
C PHE A 38 -6.79 14.10 -12.63
N GLY A 39 -6.68 13.32 -11.54
CA GLY A 39 -7.80 12.54 -10.99
C GLY A 39 -8.00 11.12 -11.55
N SER A 40 -7.12 10.62 -12.43
CA SER A 40 -7.25 9.26 -12.96
C SER A 40 -6.57 8.22 -12.06
N GLY A 41 -7.37 7.45 -11.33
CA GLY A 41 -7.04 6.10 -10.83
C GLY A 41 -5.62 5.85 -10.29
N VAL A 42 -5.12 4.65 -10.55
CA VAL A 42 -3.79 4.18 -10.11
C VAL A 42 -2.80 4.33 -11.26
N THR A 43 -1.69 5.01 -11.03
CA THR A 43 -0.58 5.13 -11.99
C THR A 43 0.49 4.08 -11.70
N PRO A 44 0.69 3.05 -12.56
CA PRO A 44 1.79 2.12 -12.38
C PRO A 44 3.13 2.83 -12.55
N ALA A 45 4.03 2.64 -11.58
CA ALA A 45 5.33 3.30 -11.55
C ALA A 45 6.47 2.32 -11.29
N TYR A 46 7.68 2.64 -11.75
CA TYR A 46 8.87 1.85 -11.45
C TYR A 46 9.24 1.94 -9.96
N GLY A 47 9.86 0.89 -9.44
CA GLY A 47 10.23 0.83 -8.03
C GLY A 47 11.06 -0.39 -7.66
N HIS A 48 11.36 -0.54 -6.38
CA HIS A 48 12.11 -1.67 -5.85
C HIS A 48 11.17 -2.84 -5.53
N SER A 49 10.96 -3.74 -6.49
CA SER A 49 10.21 -4.99 -6.27
C SER A 49 11.03 -6.00 -5.47
N GLN A 50 10.36 -6.80 -4.62
CA GLN A 50 10.95 -7.99 -4.00
C GLN A 50 11.23 -9.09 -5.05
N ASP A 51 10.52 -9.08 -6.17
CA ASP A 51 10.72 -10.00 -7.30
C ASP A 51 11.95 -9.64 -8.14
N HIS A 52 12.70 -8.59 -7.78
CA HIS A 52 13.89 -8.11 -8.50
C HIS A 52 13.65 -7.83 -10.00
N ARG A 53 12.49 -7.25 -10.32
CA ARG A 53 12.10 -6.83 -11.68
C ARG A 53 12.14 -5.29 -11.83
N PRO A 54 13.33 -4.68 -11.96
CA PRO A 54 13.46 -3.24 -12.15
C PRO A 54 12.95 -2.77 -13.52
N ASP A 55 12.80 -3.70 -14.47
CA ASP A 55 12.31 -3.47 -15.83
C ASP A 55 10.78 -3.29 -15.91
N LEU A 56 10.04 -3.65 -14.85
CA LEU A 56 8.59 -3.60 -14.83
C LEU A 56 8.07 -2.50 -13.90
N ARG A 57 6.97 -1.86 -14.33
CA ARG A 57 6.19 -0.97 -13.47
C ARG A 57 5.45 -1.81 -12.41
N GLN A 58 5.11 -1.18 -11.29
CA GLN A 58 4.49 -1.82 -10.14
C GLN A 58 3.18 -1.12 -9.79
N MET A 59 2.21 -1.92 -9.35
CA MET A 59 1.04 -1.48 -8.61
C MET A 59 1.17 -1.99 -7.18
N ILE A 60 0.83 -1.15 -6.20
CA ILE A 60 0.99 -1.46 -4.79
C ILE A 60 -0.33 -1.29 -4.08
N LEU A 61 -0.79 -2.33 -3.42
CA LEU A 61 -1.92 -2.25 -2.52
C LEU A 61 -1.41 -2.28 -1.09
N THR A 62 -1.69 -1.22 -0.34
CA THR A 62 -1.44 -1.20 1.10
C THR A 62 -2.78 -1.28 1.81
N LEU A 63 -2.98 -2.31 2.63
CA LEU A 63 -4.25 -2.56 3.29
C LEU A 63 -4.05 -2.78 4.78
N LEU A 64 -4.87 -2.08 5.56
CA LEU A 64 -5.11 -2.37 6.96
C LEU A 64 -6.44 -3.11 7.07
N GLY A 65 -6.43 -4.33 7.59
CA GLY A 65 -7.62 -5.16 7.77
C GLY A 65 -7.77 -5.64 9.21
N THR A 66 -9.01 -5.92 9.62
CA THR A 66 -9.26 -6.65 10.88
C THR A 66 -8.88 -8.13 10.71
N ARG A 67 -8.78 -8.85 11.82
CA ARG A 67 -8.53 -10.30 11.82
C ARG A 67 -9.59 -11.09 11.04
N GLU A 68 -10.82 -10.60 11.00
CA GLU A 68 -11.96 -11.16 10.28
C GLU A 68 -11.87 -10.89 8.76
N GLY A 69 -10.84 -10.20 8.30
CA GLY A 69 -10.62 -9.88 6.89
C GLY A 69 -11.35 -8.64 6.40
N ILE A 70 -11.89 -7.82 7.30
CA ILE A 70 -12.61 -6.59 6.93
C ILE A 70 -11.59 -5.48 6.66
N PRO A 71 -11.54 -4.90 5.45
CA PRO A 71 -10.65 -3.79 5.14
C PRO A 71 -11.10 -2.53 5.88
N VAL A 72 -10.17 -1.90 6.61
CA VAL A 72 -10.40 -0.67 7.38
C VAL A 72 -9.86 0.55 6.64
N VAL A 73 -8.63 0.45 6.12
CA VAL A 73 -7.97 1.52 5.35
C VAL A 73 -7.19 0.88 4.22
N GLY A 74 -7.34 1.42 3.01
CA GLY A 74 -6.56 1.03 1.85
C GLY A 74 -5.95 2.24 1.16
N THR A 75 -4.71 2.12 0.68
CA THR A 75 -4.11 3.10 -0.22
C THR A 75 -3.41 2.40 -1.37
N VAL A 76 -3.36 3.08 -2.52
CA VAL A 76 -2.63 2.61 -3.70
C VAL A 76 -1.54 3.62 -4.05
N PRO A 77 -0.34 3.48 -3.44
CA PRO A 77 0.77 4.38 -3.73
C PRO A 77 1.40 4.10 -5.10
N GLU A 78 1.98 5.15 -5.68
CA GLU A 78 2.73 5.07 -6.93
C GLU A 78 4.15 4.53 -6.67
N GLY A 79 4.40 3.27 -7.01
CA GLY A 79 5.73 2.66 -7.03
C GLY A 79 6.38 2.42 -5.66
N ASN A 80 7.21 1.37 -5.55
CA ASN A 80 7.78 0.98 -4.26
C ASN A 80 9.13 1.68 -4.09
N ARG A 81 9.29 2.48 -3.03
CA ARG A 81 10.59 3.07 -2.69
C ARG A 81 11.37 2.12 -1.80
N ARG A 82 12.68 1.98 -2.08
CA ARG A 82 13.58 1.12 -1.31
C ARG A 82 13.82 1.72 0.07
N ASP A 83 13.49 0.99 1.14
CA ASP A 83 13.67 1.41 2.53
C ASP A 83 15.12 1.26 3.07
N LYS A 84 16.08 0.98 2.19
CA LYS A 84 17.48 0.77 2.57
C LYS A 84 18.33 1.96 2.12
N THR A 85 18.42 2.99 2.96
CA THR A 85 19.55 3.91 2.95
C THR A 85 20.55 3.42 3.99
N LEU A 86 21.67 2.86 3.54
CA LEU A 86 22.85 2.71 4.40
C LEU A 86 23.29 4.13 4.75
N LYS A 87 23.07 4.54 6.00
CA LYS A 87 23.76 5.70 6.55
C LYS A 87 25.18 5.24 6.87
N CYS A 88 26.13 5.68 6.07
CA CYS A 88 27.53 5.74 6.47
C CYS A 88 27.74 6.82 7.53
#